data_AF-A0A7V9I7Y5-F1
#
_entry.id   AF-A0A7V9I7Y5-F1
#
_cell.length_a   1.000
_cell.length_b   1.000
_cell.length_c   1.000
_cell.angle_alpha   90.00
_cell.angle_beta   90.00
_cell.angle_gamma   90.00
#
_symmetry.space_group_name_H-M   'P 1'
#
loop_
_entity.id
_entity.type
_entity.pdbx_description
1 polymer ?
#
loop_
_entity_poly.entity_id
_entity_poly.type
_entity_poly.pdbx_seq_one_letter_code
_entity_poly.pdbx_strand_id
1 'polypeptide(L)'
;MALPTDLQITPGDANKPLVLLLHGHNGDRDDMTNPAALNFHFDYRAPMQPNRDLGWSWYPHVGPYSFVQDRFKSVRSWRQALQQQGYRTAAYSQLDPTGYLARPVQDLAEVVTHLRNSQPGARIVLLAHSRGGLLSRKFLKDNKNNPGLIG
;
A
#
# COMPACT_ATOMS: atom_id res chain seq x y z
N MET A 1 -11.96 14.95 -8.29
CA MET A 1 -12.72 13.81 -7.73
C MET A 1 -12.98 14.07 -6.25
N ALA A 2 -13.94 13.39 -5.61
CA ALA A 2 -14.12 13.54 -4.15
C ALA A 2 -13.00 12.80 -3.41
N LEU A 3 -12.55 13.35 -2.27
CA LEU A 3 -11.54 12.70 -1.42
C LEU A 3 -12.09 11.38 -0.86
N PRO A 4 -11.29 10.31 -0.78
CA PRO A 4 -11.69 9.06 -0.12
C PRO A 4 -12.14 9.32 1.32
N THR A 5 -13.36 8.88 1.65
CA THR A 5 -13.95 9.05 2.99
C THR A 5 -13.23 8.24 4.06
N ASP A 6 -12.42 7.28 3.62
CA ASP A 6 -11.73 6.31 4.44
C ASP A 6 -10.23 6.65 4.62
N LEU A 7 -9.78 7.80 4.09
CA LEU A 7 -8.43 8.33 4.26
C LEU A 7 -8.12 8.54 5.74
N GLN A 8 -7.08 7.88 6.22
CA GLN A 8 -6.61 7.99 7.59
C GLN A 8 -5.18 8.50 7.62
N ILE A 9 -4.94 9.50 8.48
CA ILE A 9 -3.61 10.05 8.75
C ILE A 9 -3.29 9.81 10.23
N THR A 10 -2.09 9.31 10.51
CA THR A 10 -1.64 9.08 11.89
C THR A 10 -0.69 10.18 12.36
N PRO A 11 -0.68 10.51 13.66
CA PRO A 11 0.31 11.42 14.23
C PRO A 11 1.73 10.80 14.18
N GLY A 12 2.74 11.66 14.36
CA GLY A 12 4.17 11.31 14.33
C GLY A 12 5.03 12.58 14.30
N ASP A 13 6.33 12.42 14.09
CA ASP A 13 7.29 13.53 14.01
C ASP A 13 7.04 14.38 12.76
N ALA A 14 6.85 15.69 12.96
CA ALA A 14 6.62 16.65 11.89
C ALA A 14 7.86 16.87 11.01
N ASN A 15 9.07 16.60 11.53
CA ASN A 15 10.32 16.72 10.79
C ASN A 15 10.60 15.51 9.90
N LYS A 16 9.84 14.42 10.06
CA LYS A 16 9.95 13.23 9.21
C LYS A 16 8.98 13.29 8.03
N PRO A 17 9.30 12.64 6.90
CA PRO A 17 8.37 12.48 5.79
C PRO A 17 7.06 11.82 6.23
N LEU A 18 5.96 12.22 5.59
CA LEU A 18 4.68 11.51 5.66
C LEU A 18 4.73 10.33 4.68
N VAL A 19 4.50 9.11 5.17
CA VAL A 19 4.49 7.92 4.32
C VAL A 19 3.06 7.56 3.92
N LEU A 20 2.73 7.69 2.63
CA LEU A 20 1.44 7.26 2.07
C LEU A 20 1.55 5.79 1.64
N LEU A 21 0.75 4.94 2.29
CA LEU A 21 0.69 3.50 2.08
C LEU A 21 -0.34 3.17 0.99
N LEU A 22 0.07 2.42 -0.04
CA LEU A 22 -0.76 2.07 -1.19
C LEU A 22 -0.86 0.56 -1.37
N HIS A 23 -2.06 0.02 -1.16
CA HIS A 23 -2.36 -1.40 -1.29
C HIS A 23 -2.30 -1.94 -2.73
N GLY A 24 -2.37 -3.26 -2.84
CA GLY A 24 -2.29 -3.99 -4.10
C GLY A 24 -3.64 -4.14 -4.83
N HIS A 25 -3.66 -5.01 -5.82
CA HIS A 25 -4.87 -5.38 -6.55
C HIS A 25 -5.87 -6.05 -5.60
N ASN A 26 -7.15 -5.67 -5.70
CA ASN A 26 -8.23 -6.19 -4.84
C ASN A 26 -8.01 -5.96 -3.32
N GLY A 27 -7.11 -5.05 -2.96
CA GLY A 27 -6.85 -4.69 -1.58
C GLY A 27 -7.66 -3.49 -1.10
N ASP A 28 -7.44 -3.12 0.16
CA ASP A 28 -7.94 -1.90 0.77
C ASP A 28 -6.86 -1.29 1.70
N ARG A 29 -7.21 -0.24 2.45
CA ARG A 29 -6.25 0.41 3.37
C ARG A 29 -5.69 -0.53 4.46
N ASP A 30 -6.40 -1.59 4.83
CA ASP A 30 -6.02 -2.47 5.94
C ASP A 30 -4.90 -3.43 5.56
N ASP A 31 -4.71 -3.71 4.26
CA ASP A 31 -3.60 -4.52 3.72
C ASP A 31 -2.21 -4.09 4.23
N MET A 32 -2.01 -2.79 4.43
CA MET A 32 -0.72 -2.23 4.88
C MET A 32 -0.77 -1.69 6.31
N THR A 33 -1.96 -1.56 6.89
CA THR A 33 -2.16 -0.90 8.18
C THR A 33 -2.57 -1.86 9.29
N ASN A 34 -3.27 -2.94 8.94
CA ASN A 34 -3.68 -4.02 9.81
C ASN A 34 -3.75 -5.38 9.05
N PRO A 35 -2.65 -5.86 8.44
CA PRO A 35 -2.65 -7.13 7.71
C PRO A 35 -2.93 -8.35 8.61
N ALA A 36 -2.81 -8.20 9.93
CA ALA A 36 -3.20 -9.24 10.87
C ALA A 36 -4.71 -9.55 10.81
N ALA A 37 -5.55 -8.58 10.45
CA ALA A 37 -6.98 -8.82 10.23
C ALA A 37 -7.26 -9.76 9.05
N LEU A 38 -6.31 -9.88 8.11
CA LEU A 38 -6.39 -10.81 6.98
C LEU A 38 -5.97 -12.24 7.36
N ASN A 39 -5.55 -12.47 8.61
CA ASN A 39 -5.17 -13.78 9.15
C ASN A 39 -4.06 -14.52 8.36
N PHE A 40 -3.15 -13.77 7.73
CA PHE A 40 -2.01 -14.31 6.96
C PHE A 40 -0.77 -14.58 7.82
N HIS A 41 -0.90 -15.30 8.93
CA HIS A 41 0.26 -15.70 9.72
C HIS A 41 1.16 -16.63 8.90
N PHE A 42 2.45 -16.34 8.75
CA PHE A 42 3.39 -17.18 7.98
C PHE A 42 4.38 -17.90 8.91
N ASP A 43 4.49 -19.22 8.76
CA ASP A 43 5.54 -20.02 9.39
C ASP A 43 6.79 -20.08 8.52
N TYR A 44 7.82 -19.32 8.90
CA TYR A 44 9.12 -19.36 8.23
C TYR A 44 10.02 -20.53 8.68
N ARG A 45 9.59 -21.33 9.67
CA ARG A 45 10.36 -22.47 10.22
C ARG A 45 9.84 -23.82 9.74
N ALA A 46 8.55 -23.92 9.43
CA ALA A 46 8.01 -25.13 8.84
C ALA A 46 8.64 -25.38 7.47
N PRO A 47 8.95 -26.63 7.11
CA PRO A 47 9.35 -26.96 5.76
C PRO A 47 8.22 -26.58 4.79
N MET A 48 8.57 -25.98 3.65
CA MET A 48 7.61 -25.76 2.58
C MET A 48 7.05 -27.12 2.14
N GLN A 49 5.76 -27.15 1.75
CA GLN A 49 5.21 -28.32 1.08
C GLN A 49 6.06 -28.63 -0.17
N PRO A 50 6.21 -29.91 -0.55
CA PRO A 50 6.93 -30.28 -1.75
C PRO A 50 6.44 -29.51 -2.98
N ASN A 51 7.37 -29.16 -3.88
CA ASN A 51 7.03 -28.51 -5.14
C ASN A 51 5.99 -29.35 -5.89
N ARG A 52 4.88 -28.73 -6.26
CA ARG A 52 3.84 -29.34 -7.09
C ARG A 52 3.82 -28.64 -8.43
N ASP A 53 3.98 -29.42 -9.50
CA ASP A 53 3.71 -28.92 -10.84
C ASP A 53 2.19 -28.68 -10.98
N LEU A 54 1.83 -27.45 -11.38
CA LEU A 54 0.45 -27.04 -11.61
C LEU A 54 0.06 -27.10 -13.10
N GLY A 55 0.95 -27.64 -13.93
CA GLY A 55 0.79 -27.73 -15.37
C GLY A 55 1.02 -26.39 -16.07
N TRP A 56 0.68 -26.36 -17.35
CA TRP A 56 0.77 -25.17 -18.17
C TRP A 56 -0.31 -24.16 -17.78
N SER A 57 0.12 -22.92 -17.53
CA SER A 57 -0.81 -21.81 -17.35
C SER A 57 -0.47 -20.68 -18.31
N TRP A 58 -1.50 -20.11 -18.94
CA TRP A 58 -1.39 -19.02 -19.92
C TRP A 58 -1.01 -17.68 -19.26
N TYR A 59 -1.13 -17.61 -17.93
CA TYR A 59 -0.72 -16.49 -17.10
C TYR A 59 -0.06 -17.05 -15.83
N PRO A 60 1.03 -16.44 -15.31
CA PRO A 60 1.57 -16.86 -14.02
C PRO A 60 0.50 -16.64 -12.96
N HIS A 61 -0.01 -17.71 -12.31
CA HIS A 61 -0.99 -17.50 -11.25
C HIS A 61 -0.36 -16.56 -10.19
N VAL A 62 -1.12 -15.58 -9.73
CA VAL A 62 -0.67 -14.67 -8.68
C VAL A 62 -1.41 -15.08 -7.43
N GLY A 63 -0.68 -15.58 -6.44
CA GLY A 63 -1.26 -16.08 -5.21
C GLY A 63 -0.29 -16.94 -4.41
N PRO A 64 -0.68 -17.34 -3.19
CA PRO A 64 0.12 -18.23 -2.38
C PRO A 64 0.07 -19.66 -2.94
N TYR A 65 1.22 -20.16 -3.41
CA TYR A 65 1.34 -21.51 -3.98
C TYR A 65 1.62 -22.59 -2.93
N SER A 66 2.25 -22.21 -1.82
CA SER A 66 2.53 -23.07 -0.68
C SER A 66 2.87 -22.16 0.50
N PHE A 67 2.14 -22.31 1.60
CA PHE A 67 2.45 -21.64 2.86
C PHE A 67 1.99 -22.53 4.01
N VAL A 68 2.69 -22.44 5.12
CA VAL A 68 2.24 -22.96 6.41
C VAL A 68 1.96 -21.75 7.28
N GLN A 69 0.82 -21.77 7.99
CA GLN A 69 0.51 -20.70 8.91
C GLN A 69 1.07 -20.97 10.31
N ASP A 70 1.82 -20.01 10.86
CA ASP A 70 2.29 -20.08 12.25
C ASP A 70 1.35 -19.27 13.13
N ARG A 71 0.44 -19.96 13.83
CA ARG A 71 -0.48 -19.32 14.79
C ARG A 71 0.22 -18.52 15.90
N PHE A 72 1.52 -18.69 16.08
CA PHE A 72 2.32 -18.01 17.10
C PHE A 72 3.12 -16.81 16.54
N LYS A 73 3.11 -16.56 15.22
CA LYS A 73 3.78 -15.40 14.62
C LYS A 73 2.79 -14.43 14.00
N SER A 74 2.60 -13.31 14.68
CA SER A 74 1.80 -12.19 14.18
C SER A 74 2.47 -11.51 12.97
N VAL A 75 1.71 -11.27 11.91
CA VAL A 75 2.11 -10.33 10.86
C VAL A 75 2.13 -8.92 11.45
N ARG A 76 3.18 -8.16 11.19
CA ARG A 76 3.28 -6.75 11.57
C ARG A 76 2.88 -5.87 10.40
N SER A 77 2.23 -4.75 10.68
CA SER A 77 1.85 -3.79 9.65
C SER A 77 2.99 -2.85 9.30
N TRP A 78 3.06 -2.41 8.04
CA TRP A 78 3.98 -1.36 7.63
C TRP A 78 3.71 -0.06 8.39
N ARG A 79 2.43 0.27 8.62
CA ARG A 79 2.04 1.40 9.46
C ARG A 79 2.67 1.31 10.85
N GLN A 80 2.51 0.18 11.55
CA GLN A 80 3.02 -0.01 12.90
C GLN A 80 4.55 0.11 12.94
N ALA A 81 5.24 -0.54 12.00
CA ALA A 81 6.71 -0.47 11.91
C ALA A 81 7.20 0.97 11.70
N LEU A 82 6.55 1.74 10.84
CA LEU A 82 6.88 3.14 10.57
C LEU A 82 6.57 4.06 11.76
N GLN A 83 5.43 3.87 12.41
CA GLN A 83 5.04 4.65 13.58
C GLN A 83 5.98 4.41 14.78
N GLN A 84 6.45 3.18 14.98
CA GLN A 84 7.48 2.86 15.99
C GLN A 84 8.79 3.63 15.75
N GLN A 85 9.05 4.04 14.51
CA GLN A 85 10.19 4.87 14.13
C GLN A 85 9.84 6.37 14.07
N GLY A 86 8.65 6.77 14.53
CA GLY A 86 8.18 8.15 14.60
C GLY A 86 7.67 8.74 13.28
N TYR A 87 7.50 7.94 12.22
CA TYR A 87 6.94 8.45 10.96
C TYR A 87 5.43 8.66 11.09
N ARG A 88 4.94 9.76 10.49
CA ARG A 88 3.53 9.93 10.15
C ARG A 88 3.19 9.00 8.98
N THR A 89 1.99 8.44 8.98
CA THR A 89 1.51 7.61 7.87
C THR A 89 0.15 8.08 7.38
N ALA A 90 -0.13 7.90 6.10
CA ALA A 90 -1.45 8.03 5.50
C ALA A 90 -1.81 6.73 4.79
N ALA A 91 -3.09 6.34 4.78
CA ALA A 91 -3.58 5.22 3.97
C ALA A 91 -5.06 5.42 3.62
N TYR A 92 -5.49 4.91 2.47
CA TYR A 92 -6.86 4.96 1.99
C TYR A 92 -7.11 3.77 1.06
N SER A 93 -8.38 3.51 0.75
CA SER A 93 -8.78 2.46 -0.20
C SER A 93 -8.96 3.07 -1.59
N GLN A 94 -8.18 2.60 -2.56
CA GLN A 94 -8.18 3.08 -3.93
C GLN A 94 -9.52 2.80 -4.61
N LEU A 95 -10.03 3.77 -5.39
CA LEU A 95 -11.12 3.49 -6.33
C LEU A 95 -10.72 2.40 -7.34
N ASP A 96 -11.71 1.61 -7.78
CA ASP A 96 -11.55 0.52 -8.76
C ASP A 96 -10.32 -0.38 -8.46
N PRO A 97 -10.25 -1.06 -7.29
CA PRO A 97 -9.06 -1.78 -6.83
C PRO A 97 -8.66 -2.96 -7.74
N THR A 98 -9.58 -3.40 -8.60
CA THR A 98 -9.38 -4.48 -9.59
C THR A 98 -9.29 -3.99 -11.04
N GLY A 99 -9.62 -2.73 -11.30
CA GLY A 99 -9.75 -2.17 -12.65
C GLY A 99 -8.50 -1.48 -13.19
N TYR A 100 -8.67 -0.78 -14.31
CA TYR A 100 -7.64 0.04 -14.93
C TYR A 100 -7.15 1.17 -14.02
N LEU A 101 -5.92 1.64 -14.24
CA LEU A 101 -5.27 2.63 -13.38
C LEU A 101 -5.76 4.07 -13.58
N ALA A 102 -6.55 4.38 -14.62
CA ALA A 102 -6.89 5.75 -14.97
C ALA A 102 -7.60 6.51 -13.84
N ARG A 103 -8.66 5.92 -13.28
CA ARG A 103 -9.42 6.49 -12.14
C ARG A 103 -8.60 6.47 -10.84
N PRO A 104 -7.97 5.36 -10.42
CA PRO A 104 -7.12 5.35 -9.22
C PRO A 104 -5.97 6.38 -9.25
N VAL A 105 -5.40 6.70 -10.42
CA VAL A 105 -4.34 7.73 -10.53
C VAL A 105 -4.88 9.13 -10.26
N GLN A 106 -6.05 9.45 -10.78
CA GLN A 106 -6.72 10.71 -10.50
C GLN A 106 -7.10 10.81 -9.01
N ASP A 107 -7.58 9.71 -8.43
CA ASP A 107 -7.87 9.58 -7.00
C ASP A 107 -6.62 9.82 -6.14
N LEU A 108 -5.48 9.19 -6.49
CA LEU A 108 -4.19 9.44 -5.84
C LEU A 108 -3.76 10.92 -5.93
N ALA A 109 -4.02 11.60 -7.04
CA ALA A 109 -3.68 13.02 -7.17
C ALA A 109 -4.50 13.91 -6.22
N GLU A 110 -5.78 13.61 -6.01
CA GLU A 110 -6.63 14.31 -5.03
C GLU A 110 -6.13 14.05 -3.61
N VAL A 111 -5.80 12.80 -3.28
CA VAL A 111 -5.22 12.44 -1.97
C VAL A 111 -3.92 13.19 -1.73
N VAL A 112 -2.98 13.18 -2.68
CA VAL A 112 -1.71 13.90 -2.54
C VAL A 112 -1.94 15.42 -2.39
N THR A 113 -2.85 16.00 -3.17
CA THR A 113 -3.22 17.41 -3.05
C THR A 113 -3.73 17.74 -1.65
N HIS A 114 -4.66 16.93 -1.14
CA HIS A 114 -5.19 17.09 0.21
C HIS A 114 -4.10 16.95 1.28
N LEU A 115 -3.20 15.97 1.15
CA LEU A 115 -2.11 15.76 2.09
C LEU A 115 -1.13 16.94 2.09
N ARG A 116 -0.82 17.54 0.93
CA ARG A 116 0.03 18.74 0.85
C ARG A 116 -0.59 19.93 1.56
N ASN A 117 -1.90 20.12 1.39
CA ASN A 117 -2.63 21.23 2.00
C ASN A 117 -2.78 21.06 3.52
N SER A 118 -3.04 19.83 3.98
CA SER A 118 -3.25 19.52 5.40
C SER A 118 -1.97 19.27 6.18
N GLN A 119 -0.85 18.99 5.50
CA GLN A 119 0.47 18.74 6.10
C GLN A 119 1.52 19.62 5.40
N PRO A 120 1.43 20.96 5.51
CA PRO A 120 2.31 21.88 4.79
C PRO A 120 3.78 21.63 5.12
N GLY A 121 4.63 21.62 4.09
CA GLY A 121 6.07 21.38 4.23
C GLY A 121 6.49 19.92 4.43
N ALA A 122 5.56 18.99 4.62
CA ALA A 122 5.89 17.57 4.70
C ALA A 122 6.30 17.03 3.32
N ARG A 123 7.45 16.31 3.28
CA ARG A 123 7.79 15.45 2.15
C ARG A 123 6.88 14.23 2.17
N ILE A 124 6.26 13.88 1.04
CA ILE A 124 5.41 12.70 0.93
C ILE A 124 6.20 11.57 0.27
N VAL A 125 6.24 10.40 0.92
CA VAL A 125 6.87 9.18 0.40
C VAL A 125 5.77 8.17 0.07
N LEU A 126 5.76 7.65 -1.16
CA LEU A 126 4.85 6.57 -1.56
C LEU A 126 5.49 5.22 -1.21
N LEU A 127 4.88 4.46 -0.30
CA LEU A 127 5.25 3.07 -0.03
C LEU A 127 4.12 2.19 -0.54
N ALA A 128 4.42 1.35 -1.52
CA ALA A 128 3.38 0.67 -2.29
C ALA A 128 3.64 -0.83 -2.44
N HIS A 129 2.56 -1.61 -2.45
CA HIS A 129 2.59 -3.05 -2.69
C HIS A 129 1.97 -3.40 -4.06
N SER A 130 2.63 -4.27 -4.84
CA SER A 130 2.11 -4.84 -6.09
C SER A 130 1.54 -3.77 -7.05
N ARG A 131 0.24 -3.83 -7.40
CA ARG A 131 -0.49 -2.84 -8.22
C ARG A 131 -0.30 -1.40 -7.74
N GLY A 132 -0.20 -1.17 -6.42
CA GLY A 132 0.08 0.15 -5.85
C GLY A 132 1.38 0.77 -6.38
N GLY A 133 2.39 -0.05 -6.71
CA GLY A 133 3.63 0.41 -7.33
C GLY A 133 3.43 0.88 -8.78
N LEU A 134 2.58 0.19 -9.55
CA LEU A 134 2.20 0.62 -10.90
C LEU A 134 1.41 1.93 -10.87
N LEU A 135 0.46 2.03 -9.92
CA LEU A 135 -0.28 3.25 -9.62
C LEU A 135 0.67 4.42 -9.31
N SER A 136 1.60 4.21 -8.37
CA SER A 136 2.62 5.20 -7.99
C SER A 136 3.43 5.67 -9.19
N ARG A 137 3.93 4.72 -9.99
CA ARG A 137 4.74 5.04 -11.17
C ARG A 137 3.95 5.82 -12.22
N LYS A 138 2.69 5.44 -12.48
CA LYS A 138 1.85 6.18 -13.43
C LYS A 138 1.57 7.59 -12.92
N PHE A 139 1.22 7.75 -11.65
CA PHE A 139 1.04 9.07 -11.03
C PHE A 139 2.29 9.95 -11.18
N LEU A 140 3.48 9.43 -10.86
CA LEU A 140 4.73 10.19 -10.99
C LEU A 140 5.02 10.59 -12.44
N LYS A 141 4.75 9.70 -13.40
CA LYS A 141 4.94 10.00 -14.82
C LYS A 141 3.98 11.07 -15.33
N ASP A 142 2.71 10.96 -14.98
CA ASP A 142 1.66 11.88 -15.42
C ASP A 142 1.87 13.28 -14.81
N ASN A 143 2.48 13.35 -13.62
CA ASN A 143 2.66 14.60 -12.87
C ASN A 143 4.11 15.09 -12.81
N LYS A 144 5.02 14.56 -13.65
CA LYS A 144 6.47 14.88 -13.63
C LYS A 144 6.82 16.38 -13.75
N ASN A 145 5.90 17.19 -14.25
CA ASN A 145 6.05 18.64 -14.42
C ASN A 145 5.15 19.44 -13.46
N ASN A 146 4.48 18.79 -12.50
CA ASN A 146 3.60 19.44 -11.53
C ASN A 146 4.26 19.46 -10.13
N PRO A 147 5.03 20.52 -9.79
CA PRO A 147 5.76 20.58 -8.53
C PRO A 147 4.86 20.55 -7.30
N GLY A 148 3.59 20.95 -7.41
CA GLY A 148 2.62 20.86 -6.32
C GLY A 148 2.30 19.41 -5.91
N LEU A 149 2.56 18.43 -6.78
CA LEU A 149 2.29 17.02 -6.53
C LEU A 149 3.56 16.21 -6.26
N ILE A 150 4.66 16.48 -6.97
CA ILE A 150 5.90 15.68 -6.90
C ILE A 150 6.98 16.26 -5.99
N GLY A 151 6.80 17.48 -5.44
CA GLY A 151 7.80 18.25 -4.70
C GLY A 151 8.05 17.88 -3.25
#